data_AF-A0A969MNN3-F1
#
_entry.id   AF-A0A969MNN3-F1
#
_cell.length_a   1.000
_cell.length_b   1.000
_cell.length_c   1.000
_cell.angle_alpha   90.00
_cell.angle_beta   90.00
_cell.angle_gamma   90.00
#
_symmetry.space_group_name_H-M   'P 1'
#
loop_
_entity.id
_entity.type
_entity.pdbx_description
1 polymer ?
#
loop_
_entity_poly.entity_id
_entity_poly.type
_entity_poly.pdbx_seq_one_letter_code
_entity_poly.pdbx_strand_id
1 'polypeptide(L)'
;MYVHNVRLGFATNSSSSHSIVILRPGYTTANIKAKNGSRSGDYNFGWEAFRLVDGEEKGYYVIAQFVSNLRRSNLSYAEISATIFELFGVHITEQEFGDPNWPDISVDHQSVLGVSATHVEFWRDFYNFSQRDDVVIIGGNDNDGPLDESFAGAPADTFEMFSAFRDRDASDLLLRSDNGVWTMFNKHTGAKVRVSFTSDEPYVKASAPELVDLKLTNFCPFGCTFCYQSSTKTGIHAPKQTIFKIIRQLARLKVFEIAIGGGEPTMHPDFAEILKYAHEHNIVPNFTTYSIAWLKHDEIVSAVAKYAGGVGVSVHNLKDLEKVYKIRQAIFDHPESSYGRPKVMAQHVIGTCSVVELVEMLDTCSDKHVPILFLGYKNVGFGTQVVPNDFSDFPIILKLALKNSTRWLSLSVDTAVLDQYPDILKVLEVSPVLATAEEGKFSCYIDAVTEQMAASSYAPDAMQPLPASAKTIKKLFATY
;
A
#
# COMPACT_ATOMS: atom_id res chain seq x y z
N MET A 1 -7.64 43.45 -17.30
CA MET A 1 -6.75 43.28 -16.12
C MET A 1 -6.17 41.87 -16.22
N TYR A 2 -4.86 41.73 -16.40
CA TYR A 2 -4.20 40.43 -16.43
C TYR A 2 -3.51 40.22 -15.08
N VAL A 3 -4.07 39.30 -14.31
CA VAL A 3 -3.51 38.87 -13.03
C VAL A 3 -2.53 37.74 -13.35
N HIS A 4 -1.24 38.03 -13.24
CA HIS A 4 -0.19 37.05 -13.56
C HIS A 4 0.02 36.04 -12.43
N ASN A 5 -0.28 36.41 -11.19
CA ASN A 5 -0.28 35.52 -10.04
C ASN A 5 -1.05 36.16 -8.87
N VAL A 6 -1.83 35.35 -8.15
CA VAL A 6 -2.33 35.68 -6.80
C VAL A 6 -1.97 34.50 -5.91
N ARG A 7 -1.21 34.77 -4.84
CA ARG A 7 -0.89 33.80 -3.79
C ARG A 7 -1.74 34.10 -2.55
N LEU A 8 -2.42 33.08 -2.06
CA LEU A 8 -3.13 33.11 -0.77
C LEU A 8 -2.48 32.07 0.15
N GLY A 9 -2.00 32.51 1.32
CA GLY A 9 -1.31 31.67 2.33
C GLY A 9 0.18 31.98 2.49
N PHE A 10 0.74 31.64 3.66
CA PHE A 10 2.15 31.89 4.00
C PHE A 10 3.10 30.90 3.30
N ALA A 11 4.29 31.36 2.91
CA ALA A 11 5.41 30.48 2.53
C ALA A 11 6.13 30.04 3.80
N THR A 12 5.95 28.80 4.23
CA THR A 12 6.61 28.28 5.44
C THR A 12 7.32 26.95 5.23
N ASN A 13 7.69 26.61 3.99
CA ASN A 13 8.72 25.62 3.73
C ASN A 13 9.45 25.91 2.41
N SER A 14 10.76 25.70 2.45
CA SER A 14 11.60 25.47 1.29
C SER A 14 11.73 23.97 1.16
N SER A 15 11.26 23.36 0.07
CA SER A 15 11.30 21.90 -0.09
C SER A 15 12.24 21.48 -1.20
N SER A 16 13.23 20.65 -0.87
CA SER A 16 14.08 19.97 -1.85
C SER A 16 13.55 18.57 -2.12
N SER A 17 13.41 18.23 -3.40
CA SER A 17 12.94 16.91 -3.81
C SER A 17 13.99 16.23 -4.67
N HIS A 18 14.44 15.05 -4.25
CA HIS A 18 15.34 14.23 -5.04
C HIS A 18 14.55 13.27 -5.93
N SER A 19 15.08 12.99 -7.12
CA SER A 19 14.49 12.05 -8.06
C SER A 19 15.57 11.10 -8.58
N ILE A 20 15.14 9.87 -8.83
CA ILE A 20 15.95 8.84 -9.50
C ILE A 20 15.35 8.68 -10.88
N VAL A 21 16.16 8.93 -11.90
CA VAL A 21 15.75 8.94 -13.30
C VAL A 21 16.40 7.77 -14.02
N ILE A 22 15.57 6.90 -14.59
CA ILE A 22 16.02 5.83 -15.49
C ILE A 22 15.91 6.37 -16.92
N LEU A 23 17.03 6.40 -17.63
CA LEU A 23 17.10 6.86 -19.02
C LEU A 23 16.51 5.81 -19.95
N ARG A 24 16.00 6.28 -21.09
CA ARG A 24 15.44 5.39 -22.12
C ARG A 24 16.54 4.56 -22.77
N PRO A 25 16.22 3.36 -23.31
CA PRO A 25 17.16 2.58 -24.10
C PRO A 25 17.84 3.44 -25.19
N GLY A 26 19.17 3.40 -25.25
CA GLY A 26 19.98 4.19 -26.18
C GLY A 26 20.46 5.54 -25.65
N TYR A 27 20.03 5.97 -24.46
CA TYR A 27 20.58 7.11 -23.73
C TYR A 27 21.42 6.63 -22.56
N THR A 28 22.56 7.27 -22.32
CA THR A 28 23.41 7.00 -21.15
C THR A 28 23.78 8.29 -20.45
N THR A 29 24.33 8.16 -19.24
CA THR A 29 24.88 9.26 -18.44
C THR A 29 25.94 10.08 -19.19
N ALA A 30 26.60 9.49 -20.20
CA ALA A 30 27.55 10.20 -21.06
C ALA A 30 26.91 11.38 -21.82
N ASN A 31 25.60 11.35 -22.04
CA ASN A 31 24.85 12.41 -22.73
C ASN A 31 24.38 13.52 -21.77
N ILE A 32 24.67 13.41 -20.48
CA ILE A 32 24.07 14.25 -19.45
C ILE A 32 25.17 15.03 -18.73
N LYS A 33 25.00 16.36 -18.69
CA LYS A 33 25.94 17.23 -17.99
C LYS A 33 25.72 17.10 -16.48
N ALA A 34 26.75 16.62 -15.77
CA ALA A 34 26.82 16.67 -14.32
C ALA A 34 26.62 18.11 -13.81
N LYS A 35 26.03 18.24 -12.62
CA LYS A 35 25.88 19.53 -11.93
C LYS A 35 26.21 19.28 -10.46
N ASN A 36 27.30 19.85 -9.98
CA ASN A 36 27.75 19.63 -8.61
C ASN A 36 27.29 20.82 -7.76
N GLY A 37 26.21 20.62 -7.01
CA GLY A 37 25.79 21.52 -5.92
C GLY A 37 26.52 21.21 -4.61
N SER A 38 26.92 19.95 -4.41
CA SER A 38 27.83 19.48 -3.36
C SER A 38 29.26 19.36 -3.90
N ARG A 39 30.28 19.54 -3.06
CA ARG A 39 31.68 19.36 -3.50
C ARG A 39 31.92 17.87 -3.82
N SER A 40 32.77 17.58 -4.81
CA SER A 40 33.23 16.20 -5.07
C SER A 40 33.72 15.55 -3.77
N GLY A 41 33.19 14.38 -3.41
CA GLY A 41 33.50 13.65 -2.16
C GLY A 41 32.67 14.05 -0.94
N ASP A 42 31.64 14.89 -1.11
CA ASP A 42 30.73 15.30 -0.05
C ASP A 42 29.49 14.39 0.00
N TYR A 43 29.18 13.84 1.17
CA TYR A 43 28.01 12.99 1.41
C TYR A 43 26.76 13.80 1.80
N ASN A 44 26.82 15.13 1.65
CA ASN A 44 25.73 16.04 1.95
C ASN A 44 24.89 16.34 0.70
N PHE A 45 23.71 15.73 0.65
CA PHE A 45 22.70 15.93 -0.39
C PHE A 45 21.53 16.69 0.20
N GLY A 46 21.73 18.01 0.34
CA GLY A 46 20.75 18.91 0.93
C GLY A 46 19.96 19.70 -0.11
N TRP A 47 19.93 21.01 0.09
CA TRP A 47 19.07 21.95 -0.64
C TRP A 47 19.56 22.29 -2.05
N GLU A 48 20.86 22.15 -2.29
CA GLU A 48 21.54 22.59 -3.51
C GLU A 48 21.13 21.74 -4.72
N ALA A 49 21.04 22.38 -5.89
CA ALA A 49 20.77 21.67 -7.12
C ALA A 49 21.96 20.80 -7.55
N PHE A 50 21.74 19.50 -7.66
CA PHE A 50 22.75 18.54 -8.10
C PHE A 50 22.24 17.56 -9.16
N ARG A 51 23.18 17.01 -9.93
CA ARG A 51 22.95 15.93 -10.89
C ARG A 51 24.13 14.98 -10.88
N LEU A 52 23.90 13.81 -10.30
CA LEU A 52 24.88 12.74 -10.16
C LEU A 52 24.72 11.80 -11.36
N VAL A 53 25.78 11.71 -12.16
CA VAL A 53 25.88 10.84 -13.33
C VAL A 53 26.99 9.80 -13.17
N ASP A 54 27.98 10.10 -12.34
CA ASP A 54 29.08 9.20 -12.00
C ASP A 54 28.64 8.14 -10.99
N GLY A 55 29.13 6.92 -11.13
CA GLY A 55 28.80 5.80 -10.25
C GLY A 55 29.19 6.07 -8.80
N GLU A 56 30.38 6.62 -8.57
CA GLU A 56 30.93 6.90 -7.25
C GLU A 56 30.06 7.93 -6.51
N GLU A 57 29.74 9.06 -7.16
CA GLU A 57 28.87 10.10 -6.59
C GLU A 57 27.45 9.58 -6.30
N LYS A 58 26.89 8.78 -7.22
CA LYS A 58 25.61 8.09 -7.00
C LYS A 58 25.68 7.09 -5.84
N GLY A 59 26.84 6.46 -5.62
CA GLY A 59 27.11 5.59 -4.50
C GLY A 59 27.10 6.35 -3.17
N TYR A 60 27.72 7.53 -3.12
CA TYR A 60 27.70 8.41 -1.94
C TYR A 60 26.28 8.81 -1.54
N TYR A 61 25.42 9.10 -2.51
CA TYR A 61 24.00 9.36 -2.26
C TYR A 61 23.29 8.18 -1.57
N VAL A 62 23.49 6.96 -2.08
CA VAL A 62 22.89 5.75 -1.48
C VAL A 62 23.42 5.50 -0.06
N ILE A 63 24.71 5.74 0.17
CA ILE A 63 25.30 5.64 1.52
C ILE A 63 24.71 6.68 2.46
N ALA A 64 24.53 7.93 2.01
CA ALA A 64 23.89 8.97 2.81
C ALA A 64 22.42 8.65 3.15
N GLN A 65 21.70 8.01 2.23
CA GLN A 65 20.35 7.47 2.49
C GLN A 65 20.38 6.37 3.56
N PHE A 66 21.32 5.42 3.45
CA PHE A 66 21.50 4.33 4.41
C PHE A 66 21.83 4.86 5.81
N VAL A 67 22.80 5.77 5.92
CA VAL A 67 23.20 6.39 7.18
C VAL A 67 22.05 7.18 7.80
N SER A 68 21.28 7.93 7.01
CA SER A 68 20.09 8.64 7.49
C SER A 68 19.08 7.71 8.19
N ASN A 69 18.96 6.44 7.74
CA ASN A 69 18.11 5.42 8.35
C ASN A 69 18.75 4.71 9.56
N LEU A 70 20.06 4.84 9.75
CA LEU A 70 20.79 4.32 10.91
C LEU A 70 20.87 5.29 12.08
N ARG A 71 20.64 6.59 11.87
CA ARG A 71 20.78 7.61 12.94
C ARG A 71 19.86 7.42 14.14
N ARG A 72 18.77 6.66 13.99
CA ARG A 72 17.87 6.29 15.09
C ARG A 72 18.22 4.94 15.73
N SER A 73 19.26 4.27 15.25
CA SER A 73 19.78 3.04 15.85
C SER A 73 20.73 3.37 17.01
N ASN A 74 20.92 2.40 17.91
CA ASN A 74 21.88 2.53 19.02
C ASN A 74 23.31 2.15 18.61
N LEU A 75 23.65 2.22 17.32
CA LEU A 75 24.98 1.88 16.81
C LEU A 75 25.94 3.06 16.94
N SER A 76 27.20 2.76 17.28
CA SER A 76 28.32 3.70 17.23
C SER A 76 28.75 4.00 15.79
N TYR A 77 29.45 5.12 15.56
CA TYR A 77 29.98 5.44 14.24
C TYR A 77 30.96 4.39 13.71
N ALA A 78 31.76 3.75 14.58
CA ALA A 78 32.62 2.63 14.20
C ALA A 78 31.82 1.44 13.63
N GLU A 79 30.71 1.08 14.27
CA GLU A 79 29.82 0.01 13.80
C GLU A 79 29.14 0.38 12.48
N ILE A 80 28.73 1.66 12.33
CA ILE A 80 28.16 2.17 11.08
C ILE A 80 29.20 2.12 9.96
N SER A 81 30.43 2.59 10.18
CA SER A 81 31.55 2.50 9.23
C SER A 81 31.84 1.07 8.80
N ALA A 82 31.90 0.13 9.76
CA ALA A 82 32.13 -1.27 9.45
C ALA A 82 31.01 -1.85 8.57
N THR A 83 29.76 -1.47 8.85
CA THR A 83 28.59 -1.89 8.07
C THR A 83 28.64 -1.32 6.65
N ILE A 84 29.01 -0.04 6.48
CA ILE A 84 29.16 0.61 5.16
C ILE A 84 30.25 -0.10 4.35
N PHE A 85 31.39 -0.41 4.98
CA PHE A 85 32.47 -1.12 4.32
C PHE A 85 32.04 -2.53 3.90
N GLU A 86 31.35 -3.27 4.76
CA GLU A 86 30.86 -4.62 4.44
C GLU A 86 29.82 -4.62 3.31
N LEU A 87 28.92 -3.63 3.28
CA LEU A 87 27.84 -3.58 2.29
C LEU A 87 28.27 -3.02 0.95
N PHE A 88 29.10 -1.98 0.95
CA PHE A 88 29.39 -1.16 -0.23
C PHE A 88 30.88 -1.13 -0.60
N GLY A 89 31.77 -1.67 0.23
CA GLY A 89 33.22 -1.62 0.01
C GLY A 89 33.82 -0.22 0.19
N VAL A 90 33.06 0.72 0.77
CA VAL A 90 33.48 2.11 0.96
C VAL A 90 33.98 2.31 2.38
N HIS A 91 35.17 2.89 2.52
CA HIS A 91 35.73 3.25 3.82
C HIS A 91 35.28 4.66 4.21
N ILE A 92 34.62 4.78 5.36
CA ILE A 92 34.26 6.05 5.98
C ILE A 92 34.83 6.07 7.39
N THR A 93 35.57 7.12 7.72
CA THR A 93 36.15 7.36 9.04
C THR A 93 35.12 8.02 9.97
N GLU A 94 35.31 7.87 11.29
CA GLU A 94 34.41 8.51 12.26
C GLU A 94 34.34 10.04 12.12
N GLN A 95 35.43 10.67 11.65
CA GLN A 95 35.50 12.11 11.44
C GLN A 95 34.59 12.59 10.30
N GLU A 96 34.34 11.74 9.30
CA GLU A 96 33.53 12.07 8.13
C GLU A 96 32.02 12.11 8.45
N PHE A 97 31.56 11.58 9.58
CA PHE A 97 30.16 11.73 10.00
C PHE A 97 29.82 13.14 10.47
N GLY A 98 30.82 13.94 10.85
CA GLY A 98 30.64 15.33 11.28
C GLY A 98 29.96 15.47 12.65
N ASP A 99 29.37 16.65 12.88
CA ASP A 99 28.65 16.97 14.12
C ASP A 99 27.33 16.18 14.18
N PRO A 100 27.01 15.48 15.29
CA PRO A 100 25.74 14.75 15.42
C PRO A 100 24.47 15.60 15.22
N ASN A 101 24.54 16.92 15.46
CA ASN A 101 23.45 17.87 15.25
C ASN A 101 23.42 18.41 13.81
N TRP A 102 24.57 18.47 13.14
CA TRP A 102 24.75 18.92 11.75
C TRP A 102 25.66 17.96 10.98
N PRO A 103 25.16 16.75 10.70
CA PRO A 103 25.99 15.67 10.21
C PRO A 103 26.33 15.84 8.72
N ASP A 104 27.58 15.59 8.40
CA ASP A 104 28.16 15.80 7.06
C ASP A 104 27.69 14.73 6.06
N ILE A 105 27.29 13.54 6.53
CA ILE A 105 26.71 12.47 5.69
C ILE A 105 25.19 12.52 5.78
N SER A 106 24.53 13.36 4.99
CA SER A 106 23.09 13.60 5.12
C SER A 106 22.35 13.68 3.80
N VAL A 107 21.06 13.37 3.85
CA VAL A 107 20.10 13.63 2.77
C VAL A 107 19.01 14.53 3.34
N ASP A 108 18.52 15.48 2.55
CA ASP A 108 17.38 16.29 2.97
C ASP A 108 16.21 15.39 3.41
N HIS A 109 15.63 15.77 4.55
CA HIS A 109 14.63 14.97 5.26
C HIS A 109 13.39 14.62 4.43
N GLN A 110 13.04 15.42 3.41
CA GLN A 110 11.89 15.15 2.54
C GLN A 110 12.19 14.13 1.44
N SER A 111 13.48 13.85 1.25
CA SER A 111 14.00 12.92 0.25
C SER A 111 14.58 11.65 0.85
N VAL A 112 14.55 11.48 2.18
CA VAL A 112 15.02 10.26 2.84
C VAL A 112 14.11 9.08 2.50
N LEU A 113 14.69 7.99 2.02
CA LEU A 113 13.97 6.73 1.84
C LEU A 113 13.69 6.13 3.23
N GLY A 114 12.43 5.98 3.64
CA GLY A 114 12.05 5.37 4.92
C GLY A 114 12.25 3.85 4.99
N VAL A 115 13.40 3.33 4.52
CA VAL A 115 13.71 1.90 4.48
C VAL A 115 14.63 1.55 5.65
N SER A 116 14.25 0.56 6.46
CA SER A 116 15.11 0.10 7.55
C SER A 116 16.47 -0.35 7.04
N ALA A 117 17.54 0.13 7.68
CA ALA A 117 18.92 -0.28 7.41
C ALA A 117 19.17 -1.79 7.59
N THR A 118 18.28 -2.50 8.31
CA THR A 118 18.36 -3.96 8.49
C THR A 118 18.08 -4.75 7.21
N HIS A 119 17.47 -4.13 6.19
CA HIS A 119 17.28 -4.72 4.87
C HIS A 119 18.55 -4.63 4.02
N VAL A 120 19.63 -5.26 4.48
CA VAL A 120 20.97 -5.17 3.88
C VAL A 120 21.02 -5.54 2.39
N GLU A 121 20.25 -6.55 1.96
CA GLU A 121 20.17 -6.95 0.56
C GLU A 121 19.52 -5.86 -0.30
N PHE A 122 18.48 -5.19 0.20
CA PHE A 122 17.84 -4.08 -0.51
C PHE A 122 18.83 -2.94 -0.73
N TRP A 123 19.58 -2.57 0.31
CA TRP A 123 20.56 -1.50 0.22
C TRP A 123 21.69 -1.83 -0.75
N ARG A 124 22.16 -3.09 -0.75
CA ARG A 124 23.15 -3.56 -1.72
C ARG A 124 22.61 -3.53 -3.15
N ASP A 125 21.40 -4.03 -3.38
CA ASP A 125 20.78 -4.00 -4.70
C ASP A 125 20.55 -2.57 -5.19
N PHE A 126 20.12 -1.67 -4.30
CA PHE A 126 19.89 -0.27 -4.60
C PHE A 126 21.18 0.49 -4.89
N TYR A 127 22.26 0.18 -4.16
CA TYR A 127 23.60 0.69 -4.45
C TYR A 127 24.07 0.24 -5.83
N ASN A 128 23.99 -1.06 -6.14
CA ASN A 128 24.38 -1.61 -7.44
C ASN A 128 23.54 -1.01 -8.58
N PHE A 129 22.23 -0.81 -8.35
CA PHE A 129 21.34 -0.16 -9.29
C PHE A 129 21.77 1.28 -9.58
N SER A 130 22.14 2.05 -8.56
CA SER A 130 22.57 3.43 -8.74
C SER A 130 23.84 3.54 -9.59
N GLN A 131 24.67 2.49 -9.64
CA GLN A 131 25.89 2.46 -10.45
C GLN A 131 25.65 2.36 -11.96
N ARG A 132 24.44 2.01 -12.43
CA ARG A 132 24.16 1.84 -13.86
C ARG A 132 24.36 3.13 -14.65
N ASP A 133 24.82 3.01 -15.89
CA ASP A 133 25.05 4.13 -16.81
C ASP A 133 23.76 4.72 -17.39
N ASP A 134 22.62 4.09 -17.17
CA ASP A 134 21.29 4.60 -17.50
C ASP A 134 20.53 5.17 -16.29
N VAL A 135 21.19 5.30 -15.13
CA VAL A 135 20.59 5.88 -13.91
C VAL A 135 21.24 7.23 -13.58
N VAL A 136 20.39 8.23 -13.33
CA VAL A 136 20.77 9.57 -12.88
C VAL A 136 20.04 9.91 -11.60
N ILE A 137 20.75 10.52 -10.64
CA ILE A 137 20.14 11.04 -9.42
C ILE A 137 20.18 12.57 -9.50
N ILE A 138 19.02 13.20 -9.36
CA ILE A 138 18.89 14.65 -9.37
C ILE A 138 18.31 15.13 -8.05
N GLY A 139 18.75 16.31 -7.62
CA GLY A 139 18.19 17.00 -6.47
C GLY A 139 18.26 18.51 -6.68
N GLY A 140 17.58 19.23 -5.78
CA GLY A 140 17.44 20.68 -5.85
C GLY A 140 16.11 21.12 -5.29
N ASN A 141 15.94 22.44 -5.22
CA ASN A 141 14.74 23.09 -4.71
C ASN A 141 13.93 23.75 -5.84
N ASP A 142 12.69 24.09 -5.53
CA ASP A 142 11.72 24.73 -6.42
C ASP A 142 12.06 26.19 -6.79
N ASN A 143 13.11 26.78 -6.20
CA ASN A 143 13.57 28.13 -6.48
C ASN A 143 14.69 28.18 -7.54
N ASP A 144 15.30 27.04 -7.87
CA ASP A 144 16.44 26.95 -8.79
C ASP A 144 16.04 26.66 -10.25
N GLY A 145 15.25 27.57 -10.84
CA GLY A 145 15.06 27.68 -12.29
C GLY A 145 14.24 26.57 -12.98
N PRO A 146 13.94 26.70 -14.28
CA PRO A 146 13.08 25.76 -15.00
C PRO A 146 13.71 24.36 -15.09
N LEU A 147 12.85 23.34 -15.18
CA LEU A 147 13.20 21.95 -15.53
C LEU A 147 14.22 21.96 -16.68
N ASP A 148 15.39 21.35 -16.47
CA ASP A 148 16.48 21.36 -17.44
C ASP A 148 16.00 20.86 -18.82
N GLU A 149 16.26 21.65 -19.86
CA GLU A 149 15.99 21.31 -21.26
C GLU A 149 16.65 20.00 -21.68
N SER A 150 17.64 19.49 -20.93
CA SER A 150 18.25 18.18 -21.13
C SER A 150 17.27 17.01 -21.08
N PHE A 151 16.07 17.20 -20.49
CA PHE A 151 15.00 16.20 -20.47
C PHE A 151 13.77 16.59 -21.33
N ALA A 152 13.83 17.72 -22.04
CA ALA A 152 12.72 18.21 -22.86
C ALA A 152 12.41 17.23 -24.01
N GLY A 153 11.17 16.73 -24.06
CA GLY A 153 10.68 15.86 -25.13
C GLY A 153 10.78 14.36 -24.87
N ALA A 154 11.28 13.92 -23.70
CA ALA A 154 11.12 12.54 -23.27
C ALA A 154 9.80 12.39 -22.50
N PRO A 155 8.80 11.63 -23.00
CA PRO A 155 7.74 11.12 -22.14
C PRO A 155 8.38 10.34 -20.97
N ALA A 156 8.41 10.95 -19.79
CA ALA A 156 8.76 10.28 -18.57
C ALA A 156 7.48 9.70 -18.00
N ASP A 157 7.44 8.39 -17.80
CA ASP A 157 6.48 7.83 -16.85
C ASP A 157 6.98 8.22 -15.46
N THR A 158 6.62 9.44 -15.02
CA THR A 158 6.97 9.91 -13.69
C THR A 158 6.07 9.19 -12.70
N PHE A 159 6.55 8.08 -12.16
CA PHE A 159 5.97 7.48 -10.98
C PHE A 159 6.55 8.18 -9.76
N GLU A 160 5.71 8.85 -8.97
CA GLU A 160 6.10 9.28 -7.63
C GLU A 160 6.18 8.07 -6.68
N MET A 161 7.10 7.15 -7.00
CA MET A 161 7.27 5.86 -6.32
C MET A 161 7.54 6.04 -4.83
N PHE A 162 8.24 7.11 -4.47
CA PHE A 162 8.69 7.40 -3.11
C PHE A 162 7.80 8.40 -2.37
N SER A 163 6.84 9.08 -3.03
CA SER A 163 5.92 9.98 -2.31
C SER A 163 4.95 9.19 -1.42
N ALA A 164 4.65 7.94 -1.79
CA ALA A 164 3.92 6.96 -0.97
C ALA A 164 4.68 6.49 0.28
N PHE A 165 5.99 6.79 0.37
CA PHE A 165 6.90 6.37 1.44
C PHE A 165 7.54 7.55 2.18
N ARG A 166 6.98 8.76 2.03
CA ARG A 166 7.39 10.00 2.75
C ARG A 166 7.16 9.96 4.26
N ASP A 167 6.75 8.82 4.82
CA ASP A 167 6.52 8.71 6.25
C ASP A 167 7.84 8.75 7.02
N ARG A 168 7.80 9.48 8.15
CA ARG A 168 8.96 9.85 8.96
C ARG A 168 9.54 8.68 9.75
N ASP A 169 8.99 7.47 9.65
CA ASP A 169 9.37 6.31 10.43
C ASP A 169 9.59 5.06 9.57
N ALA A 170 10.85 4.64 9.45
CA ALA A 170 11.23 3.45 8.72
C ALA A 170 10.60 2.15 9.28
N SER A 171 10.05 2.20 10.51
CA SER A 171 9.33 1.07 11.09
C SER A 171 7.95 0.83 10.47
N ASP A 172 7.39 1.79 9.73
CA ASP A 172 6.11 1.64 9.05
C ASP A 172 6.21 0.92 7.70
N LEU A 173 7.42 0.76 7.16
CA LEU A 173 7.64 0.14 5.86
C LEU A 173 8.10 -1.31 5.99
N LEU A 174 7.27 -2.25 5.53
CA LEU A 174 7.61 -3.67 5.45
C LEU A 174 8.17 -3.99 4.06
N LEU A 175 9.32 -4.69 4.02
CA LEU A 175 9.93 -5.12 2.77
C LEU A 175 10.00 -6.65 2.68
N ARG A 176 9.73 -7.18 1.49
CA ARG A 176 9.97 -8.59 1.13
C ARG A 176 10.56 -8.67 -0.27
N SER A 177 11.63 -9.44 -0.42
CA SER A 177 12.19 -9.80 -1.72
C SER A 177 11.68 -11.17 -2.16
N ASP A 178 11.25 -11.26 -3.40
CA ASP A 178 10.81 -12.48 -4.07
C ASP A 178 11.43 -12.47 -5.49
N ASN A 179 12.40 -13.37 -5.74
CA ASN A 179 13.05 -13.54 -7.05
C ASN A 179 13.62 -12.24 -7.67
N GLY A 180 14.28 -11.39 -6.88
CA GLY A 180 14.86 -10.13 -7.38
C GLY A 180 13.86 -8.99 -7.54
N VAL A 181 12.64 -9.16 -7.03
CA VAL A 181 11.62 -8.10 -6.92
C VAL A 181 11.39 -7.79 -5.45
N TRP A 182 11.51 -6.51 -5.10
CA TRP A 182 11.22 -5.97 -3.79
C TRP A 182 9.78 -5.46 -3.73
N THR A 183 8.95 -6.08 -2.89
CA THR A 183 7.65 -5.53 -2.50
C THR A 183 7.82 -4.70 -1.23
N MET A 184 7.42 -3.43 -1.29
CA MET A 184 7.43 -2.46 -0.21
C MET A 184 5.99 -2.14 0.18
N PHE A 185 5.64 -2.31 1.45
CA PHE A 185 4.29 -2.07 1.96
C PHE A 185 4.30 -1.11 3.15
N ASN A 186 3.64 0.02 3.01
CA ASN A 186 3.50 1.01 4.08
C ASN A 186 2.29 0.64 4.96
N LYS A 187 2.54 0.28 6.22
CA LYS A 187 1.53 -0.11 7.20
C LYS A 187 0.57 1.02 7.58
N HIS A 188 1.00 2.27 7.44
CA HIS A 188 0.21 3.45 7.77
C HIS A 188 -0.76 3.79 6.64
N THR A 189 -0.26 3.85 5.40
CA THR A 189 -1.07 4.25 4.25
C THR A 189 -1.74 3.09 3.52
N GLY A 190 -1.27 1.85 3.70
CA GLY A 190 -1.65 0.69 2.90
C GLY A 190 -1.07 0.69 1.48
N ALA A 191 -0.21 1.66 1.15
CA ALA A 191 0.41 1.72 -0.17
C ALA A 191 1.38 0.54 -0.36
N LYS A 192 1.34 -0.06 -1.56
CA LYS A 192 2.18 -1.19 -1.93
C LYS A 192 2.84 -0.91 -3.27
N VAL A 193 4.16 -0.99 -3.31
CA VAL A 193 4.96 -0.78 -4.51
C VAL A 193 5.87 -1.98 -4.71
N ARG A 194 6.04 -2.40 -5.97
CA ARG A 194 6.93 -3.49 -6.34
C ARG A 194 7.97 -2.97 -7.30
N VAL A 195 9.23 -3.21 -6.99
CA VAL A 195 10.38 -2.71 -7.77
C VAL A 195 11.35 -3.84 -8.04
N SER A 196 11.87 -3.90 -9.26
CA SER A 196 13.07 -4.70 -9.55
C SER A 196 14.19 -3.76 -9.95
N PHE A 197 15.38 -4.04 -9.44
CA PHE A 197 16.60 -3.32 -9.77
C PHE A 197 17.40 -3.99 -10.89
N THR A 198 17.08 -5.24 -11.21
CA THR A 198 17.89 -6.13 -12.06
C THR A 198 17.17 -6.63 -13.29
N SER A 199 15.84 -6.46 -13.39
CA SER A 199 15.03 -7.01 -14.47
C SER A 199 13.87 -6.07 -14.81
N ASP A 200 13.54 -5.96 -16.09
CA ASP A 200 12.31 -5.32 -16.60
C ASP A 200 11.17 -6.34 -16.83
N GLU A 201 11.45 -7.64 -16.68
CA GLU A 201 10.43 -8.69 -16.75
C GLU A 201 9.26 -8.43 -15.79
N PRO A 202 8.00 -8.58 -16.25
CA PRO A 202 6.82 -8.38 -15.41
C PRO A 202 6.81 -9.31 -14.19
N TYR A 203 6.67 -8.74 -13.00
CA TYR A 203 6.44 -9.52 -11.79
C TYR A 203 4.98 -9.99 -11.72
N VAL A 204 4.73 -11.22 -12.15
CA VAL A 204 3.38 -11.76 -12.33
C VAL A 204 2.85 -12.56 -11.14
N LYS A 205 3.70 -13.01 -10.21
CA LYS A 205 3.28 -13.84 -9.07
C LYS A 205 4.26 -13.78 -7.91
N ALA A 206 3.74 -13.70 -6.69
CA ALA A 206 4.54 -13.75 -5.49
C ALA A 206 4.92 -15.17 -5.07
N SER A 207 6.05 -15.32 -4.38
CA SER A 207 6.48 -16.64 -3.88
C SER A 207 5.65 -17.10 -2.68
N ALA A 208 5.06 -16.16 -1.95
CA ALA A 208 4.17 -16.35 -0.80
C ALA A 208 3.07 -15.28 -0.83
N PRO A 209 1.90 -15.48 -0.19
CA PRO A 209 0.85 -14.47 -0.20
C PRO A 209 1.35 -13.16 0.43
N GLU A 210 1.02 -12.04 -0.19
CA GLU A 210 1.24 -10.68 0.34
C GLU A 210 0.05 -10.22 1.18
N LEU A 211 -1.16 -10.66 0.79
CA LEU A 211 -2.45 -10.42 1.44
C LEU A 211 -3.17 -11.76 1.64
N VAL A 212 -3.88 -11.92 2.75
CA VAL A 212 -4.80 -13.06 2.94
C VAL A 212 -6.19 -12.58 3.32
N ASP A 213 -7.20 -12.96 2.55
CA ASP A 213 -8.60 -12.86 2.98
C ASP A 213 -8.84 -13.95 4.04
N LEU A 214 -9.03 -13.52 5.29
CA LEU A 214 -9.13 -14.40 6.46
C LEU A 214 -10.56 -14.35 7.01
N LYS A 215 -11.29 -15.43 6.79
CA LYS A 215 -12.62 -15.59 7.35
C LYS A 215 -12.56 -16.11 8.78
N LEU A 216 -13.15 -15.35 9.70
CA LEU A 216 -13.20 -15.71 11.12
C LEU A 216 -14.49 -16.43 11.53
N THR A 217 -15.56 -16.25 10.77
CA THR A 217 -16.88 -16.72 11.17
C THR A 217 -17.81 -16.92 9.97
N ASN A 218 -18.75 -17.84 10.10
CA ASN A 218 -19.93 -17.97 9.24
C ASN A 218 -21.18 -17.31 9.85
N PHE A 219 -21.08 -16.79 11.09
CA PHE A 219 -22.19 -16.16 11.79
C PHE A 219 -22.47 -14.77 11.23
N CYS A 220 -23.70 -14.53 10.79
CA CYS A 220 -24.15 -13.21 10.35
C CYS A 220 -25.66 -13.03 10.57
N PRO A 221 -26.10 -11.94 11.25
CA PRO A 221 -27.51 -11.71 11.52
C PRO A 221 -28.28 -11.00 10.40
N PHE A 222 -27.61 -10.50 9.36
CA PHE A 222 -28.18 -9.54 8.40
C PHE A 222 -28.95 -10.17 7.23
N GLY A 223 -28.66 -11.42 6.87
CA GLY A 223 -29.47 -12.19 5.91
C GLY A 223 -29.51 -11.63 4.49
N CYS A 224 -28.41 -11.04 4.01
CA CYS A 224 -28.33 -10.50 2.65
C CYS A 224 -28.55 -11.61 1.61
N THR A 225 -29.51 -11.42 0.71
CA THR A 225 -29.91 -12.44 -0.30
C THR A 225 -28.84 -12.71 -1.35
N PHE A 226 -27.88 -11.81 -1.54
CA PHE A 226 -26.76 -11.94 -2.48
C PHE A 226 -25.44 -12.31 -1.79
N CYS A 227 -25.46 -12.73 -0.52
CA CYS A 227 -24.23 -13.03 0.22
C CYS A 227 -23.47 -14.21 -0.40
N TYR A 228 -22.30 -13.95 -0.96
CA TYR A 228 -21.46 -14.96 -1.61
C TYR A 228 -20.86 -15.98 -0.63
N GLN A 229 -20.74 -15.61 0.66
CA GLN A 229 -20.26 -16.48 1.74
C GLN A 229 -21.37 -17.36 2.37
N SER A 230 -22.64 -17.14 1.99
CA SER A 230 -23.79 -17.85 2.56
C SER A 230 -23.85 -17.83 4.11
N SER A 231 -23.37 -16.75 4.72
CA SER A 231 -23.33 -16.58 6.17
C SER A 231 -24.74 -16.41 6.77
N THR A 232 -24.98 -17.01 7.93
CA THR A 232 -26.32 -17.04 8.57
C THR A 232 -26.24 -16.94 10.10
N LYS A 233 -27.39 -16.82 10.77
CA LYS A 233 -27.49 -16.80 12.25
C LYS A 233 -27.10 -18.11 12.92
N THR A 234 -27.04 -19.21 12.17
CA THR A 234 -26.61 -20.52 12.68
C THR A 234 -25.14 -20.81 12.41
N GLY A 235 -24.43 -19.88 11.76
CA GLY A 235 -22.98 -19.99 11.56
C GLY A 235 -22.21 -19.97 12.87
N ILE A 236 -20.99 -20.49 12.83
CA ILE A 236 -20.09 -20.59 13.99
C ILE A 236 -18.86 -19.70 13.79
N HIS A 237 -18.21 -19.35 14.90
CA HIS A 237 -16.92 -18.67 14.93
C HIS A 237 -15.77 -19.68 14.94
N ALA A 238 -14.70 -19.38 14.22
CA ALA A 238 -13.46 -20.14 14.30
C ALA A 238 -12.85 -19.99 15.71
N PRO A 239 -12.23 -21.03 16.29
CA PRO A 239 -11.57 -20.89 17.59
C PRO A 239 -10.42 -19.87 17.53
N LYS A 240 -10.29 -19.02 18.55
CA LYS A 240 -9.17 -18.05 18.68
C LYS A 240 -7.80 -18.69 18.46
N GLN A 241 -7.56 -19.87 19.05
CA GLN A 241 -6.27 -20.56 18.92
C GLN A 241 -5.96 -20.97 17.47
N THR A 242 -6.98 -21.33 16.68
CA THR A 242 -6.84 -21.63 15.25
C THR A 242 -6.42 -20.37 14.49
N ILE A 243 -7.10 -19.25 14.73
CA ILE A 243 -6.79 -17.95 14.12
C ILE A 243 -5.35 -17.51 14.48
N PHE A 244 -4.95 -17.63 15.75
CA PHE A 244 -3.59 -17.28 16.18
C PHE A 244 -2.54 -18.19 15.55
N LYS A 245 -2.83 -19.49 15.39
CA LYS A 245 -1.96 -20.41 14.66
C LYS A 245 -1.78 -19.98 13.20
N ILE A 246 -2.86 -19.59 12.53
CA ILE A 246 -2.84 -19.07 11.16
C ILE A 246 -1.96 -17.81 11.08
N ILE A 247 -2.24 -16.79 11.89
CA ILE A 247 -1.50 -15.53 11.93
C ILE A 247 0.00 -15.78 12.12
N ARG A 248 0.40 -16.67 13.03
CA ARG A 248 1.82 -17.03 13.22
C ARG A 248 2.45 -17.67 11.97
N GLN A 249 1.73 -18.52 11.24
CA GLN A 249 2.28 -19.08 10.00
C GLN A 249 2.39 -18.01 8.91
N LEU A 250 1.41 -17.11 8.80
CA LEU A 250 1.45 -15.99 7.86
C LEU A 250 2.61 -15.03 8.18
N ALA A 251 2.86 -14.74 9.46
CA ALA A 251 3.96 -13.89 9.89
C ALA A 251 5.33 -14.47 9.50
N ARG A 252 5.50 -15.80 9.63
CA ARG A 252 6.70 -16.51 9.15
C ARG A 252 6.91 -16.41 7.65
N LEU A 253 5.84 -16.21 6.88
CA LEU A 253 5.88 -15.98 5.43
C LEU A 253 6.06 -14.50 5.08
N LYS A 254 6.14 -13.61 6.06
CA LYS A 254 6.15 -12.15 5.86
C LYS A 254 4.95 -11.71 5.01
N VAL A 255 3.76 -12.24 5.31
CA VAL A 255 2.50 -11.68 4.80
C VAL A 255 2.37 -10.27 5.38
N PHE A 256 1.97 -9.29 4.56
CA PHE A 256 1.93 -7.90 4.99
C PHE A 256 0.63 -7.55 5.70
N GLU A 257 -0.48 -8.10 5.22
CA GLU A 257 -1.82 -7.71 5.66
C GLU A 257 -2.82 -8.86 5.55
N ILE A 258 -3.89 -8.76 6.33
CA ILE A 258 -5.05 -9.65 6.26
C ILE A 258 -6.32 -8.84 6.04
N ALA A 259 -7.22 -9.32 5.20
CA ALA A 259 -8.57 -8.79 5.04
C ALA A 259 -9.53 -9.71 5.79
N ILE A 260 -10.00 -9.26 6.95
CA ILE A 260 -10.85 -10.04 7.85
C ILE A 260 -12.31 -9.92 7.42
N GLY A 261 -12.94 -11.08 7.21
CA GLY A 261 -14.34 -11.14 6.76
C GLY A 261 -15.05 -12.44 7.15
N GLY A 262 -15.95 -12.88 6.27
CA GLY A 262 -16.80 -14.06 6.43
C GLY A 262 -18.27 -13.71 6.63
N GLY A 263 -18.78 -13.95 7.83
CA GLY A 263 -20.04 -13.40 8.32
C GLY A 263 -19.86 -11.95 8.76
N GLU A 264 -20.38 -11.60 9.94
CA GLU A 264 -20.07 -10.31 10.55
C GLU A 264 -18.86 -10.46 11.48
N PRO A 265 -17.63 -10.11 11.05
CA PRO A 265 -16.42 -10.40 11.82
C PRO A 265 -16.39 -9.68 13.16
N THR A 266 -17.00 -8.50 13.30
CA THR A 266 -17.02 -7.75 14.56
C THR A 266 -17.87 -8.42 15.65
N MET A 267 -18.61 -9.49 15.32
CA MET A 267 -19.37 -10.30 16.28
C MET A 267 -18.58 -11.51 16.78
N HIS A 268 -17.35 -11.73 16.31
CA HIS A 268 -16.46 -12.71 16.90
C HIS A 268 -16.09 -12.28 18.34
N PRO A 269 -16.22 -13.16 19.35
CA PRO A 269 -16.01 -12.79 20.76
C PRO A 269 -14.60 -12.25 21.03
N ASP A 270 -13.58 -12.79 20.35
CA ASP A 270 -12.19 -12.35 20.47
C ASP A 270 -11.74 -11.31 19.41
N PHE A 271 -12.67 -10.61 18.74
CA PHE A 271 -12.31 -9.74 17.60
C PHE A 271 -11.21 -8.72 17.91
N ALA A 272 -11.30 -8.00 19.03
CA ALA A 272 -10.29 -7.04 19.47
C ALA A 272 -8.91 -7.69 19.71
N GLU A 273 -8.89 -8.89 20.31
CA GLU A 273 -7.65 -9.63 20.57
C GLU A 273 -7.01 -10.13 19.28
N ILE A 274 -7.82 -10.52 18.28
CA ILE A 274 -7.34 -10.93 16.96
C ILE A 274 -6.67 -9.77 16.23
N LEU A 275 -7.26 -8.57 16.24
CA LEU A 275 -6.64 -7.37 15.63
C LEU A 275 -5.29 -7.07 16.28
N LYS A 276 -5.25 -7.07 17.61
CA LYS A 276 -4.01 -6.88 18.38
C LYS A 276 -2.96 -7.92 18.02
N TYR A 277 -3.34 -9.20 18.00
CA TYR A 277 -2.42 -10.31 17.73
C TYR A 277 -1.81 -10.25 16.32
N ALA A 278 -2.61 -9.88 15.30
CA ALA A 278 -2.11 -9.66 13.95
C ALA A 278 -1.08 -8.53 13.91
N HIS A 279 -1.41 -7.40 14.53
CA HIS A 279 -0.54 -6.22 14.60
C HIS A 279 0.81 -6.53 15.30
N GLU A 280 0.79 -7.23 16.44
CA GLU A 280 1.99 -7.66 17.16
C GLU A 280 2.89 -8.60 16.34
N HIS A 281 2.35 -9.24 15.30
CA HIS A 281 3.08 -10.09 14.36
C HIS A 281 3.46 -9.37 13.06
N ASN A 282 3.43 -8.04 13.04
CA ASN A 282 3.71 -7.19 11.87
C ASN A 282 2.80 -7.48 10.66
N ILE A 283 1.56 -7.91 10.92
CA ILE A 283 0.52 -8.05 9.91
C ILE A 283 -0.51 -6.96 10.14
N VAL A 284 -0.82 -6.15 9.12
CA VAL A 284 -1.87 -5.13 9.23
C VAL A 284 -3.23 -5.79 9.09
N PRO A 285 -4.09 -5.79 10.13
CA PRO A 285 -5.44 -6.27 9.99
C PRO A 285 -6.32 -5.18 9.37
N ASN A 286 -6.99 -5.55 8.29
CA ASN A 286 -8.10 -4.81 7.70
C ASN A 286 -9.37 -5.64 7.91
N PHE A 287 -10.55 -5.04 7.93
CA PHE A 287 -11.78 -5.82 8.01
C PHE A 287 -12.94 -5.15 7.28
N THR A 288 -13.92 -5.96 6.86
CA THR A 288 -15.18 -5.47 6.30
C THR A 288 -16.33 -5.77 7.26
N THR A 289 -17.18 -4.78 7.55
CA THR A 289 -18.33 -4.89 8.45
C THR A 289 -19.57 -4.24 7.85
N TYR A 290 -20.76 -4.74 8.19
CA TYR A 290 -22.03 -4.04 7.98
C TYR A 290 -22.61 -3.50 9.29
N SER A 291 -22.15 -4.05 10.42
CA SER A 291 -22.58 -3.69 11.76
C SER A 291 -21.97 -2.37 12.24
N ILE A 292 -22.76 -1.62 13.00
CA ILE A 292 -22.29 -0.51 13.84
C ILE A 292 -22.45 -0.82 15.34
N ALA A 293 -22.92 -2.03 15.69
CA ALA A 293 -23.19 -2.37 17.08
C ALA A 293 -21.92 -2.39 17.94
N TRP A 294 -20.79 -2.74 17.33
CA TRP A 294 -19.47 -2.75 17.98
C TRP A 294 -19.02 -1.35 18.42
N LEU A 295 -19.59 -0.26 17.90
CA LEU A 295 -19.31 1.10 18.37
C LEU A 295 -19.74 1.34 19.83
N LYS A 296 -20.57 0.46 20.40
CA LYS A 296 -20.97 0.51 21.82
C LYS A 296 -19.94 -0.11 22.76
N HIS A 297 -18.90 -0.73 22.20
CA HIS A 297 -17.88 -1.51 22.89
C HIS A 297 -16.55 -0.78 22.76
N ASP A 298 -16.20 0.01 23.77
CA ASP A 298 -14.98 0.83 23.78
C ASP A 298 -13.72 -0.02 23.56
N GLU A 299 -13.71 -1.25 24.07
CA GLU A 299 -12.63 -2.20 23.86
C GLU A 299 -12.42 -2.57 22.38
N ILE A 300 -13.49 -2.63 21.59
CA ILE A 300 -13.42 -2.90 20.15
C ILE A 300 -13.03 -1.62 19.41
N VAL A 301 -13.62 -0.47 19.76
CA VAL A 301 -13.30 0.82 19.13
C VAL A 301 -11.82 1.16 19.31
N SER A 302 -11.32 1.01 20.54
CA SER A 302 -9.90 1.20 20.88
C SER A 302 -8.99 0.27 20.09
N ALA A 303 -9.33 -1.02 20.00
CA ALA A 303 -8.55 -1.98 19.20
C ALA A 303 -8.55 -1.65 17.69
N VAL A 304 -9.70 -1.23 17.14
CA VAL A 304 -9.82 -0.81 15.75
C VAL A 304 -8.99 0.46 15.49
N ALA A 305 -9.13 1.48 16.32
CA ALA A 305 -8.39 2.75 16.19
C ALA A 305 -6.87 2.55 16.24
N LYS A 306 -6.41 1.65 17.13
CA LYS A 306 -5.00 1.40 17.35
C LYS A 306 -4.35 0.46 16.33
N TYR A 307 -5.05 -0.61 15.95
CA TYR A 307 -4.42 -1.72 15.24
C TYR A 307 -4.86 -1.86 13.78
N ALA A 308 -6.08 -1.48 13.42
CA ALA A 308 -6.59 -1.69 12.07
C ALA A 308 -5.87 -0.79 11.04
N GLY A 309 -5.65 -1.30 9.82
CA GLY A 309 -5.20 -0.48 8.69
C GLY A 309 -6.37 0.20 7.99
N GLY A 310 -7.38 -0.59 7.64
CA GLY A 310 -8.60 -0.14 6.98
C GLY A 310 -9.86 -0.83 7.48
N VAL A 311 -10.97 -0.09 7.39
CA VAL A 311 -12.33 -0.54 7.70
C VAL A 311 -13.18 -0.37 6.45
N GLY A 312 -13.52 -1.49 5.82
CA GLY A 312 -14.53 -1.57 4.78
C GLY A 312 -15.92 -1.58 5.39
N VAL A 313 -16.78 -0.64 5.02
CA VAL A 313 -18.16 -0.61 5.49
C VAL A 313 -19.06 -0.99 4.33
N SER A 314 -19.76 -2.12 4.44
CA SER A 314 -20.70 -2.56 3.42
C SER A 314 -21.87 -1.56 3.30
N VAL A 315 -22.08 -1.07 2.08
CA VAL A 315 -23.14 -0.12 1.73
C VAL A 315 -24.04 -0.78 0.70
N HIS A 316 -25.27 -1.14 1.09
CA HIS A 316 -26.22 -1.80 0.18
C HIS A 316 -27.16 -0.80 -0.50
N ASN A 317 -27.38 0.33 0.15
CA ASN A 317 -28.20 1.44 -0.33
C ASN A 317 -27.65 2.76 0.22
N LEU A 318 -28.17 3.89 -0.26
CA LEU A 318 -27.72 5.22 0.17
C LEU A 318 -27.75 5.45 1.69
N LYS A 319 -28.73 4.87 2.40
CA LYS A 319 -28.87 5.08 3.84
C LYS A 319 -27.74 4.44 4.63
N ASP A 320 -27.10 3.40 4.09
CA ASP A 320 -25.97 2.73 4.75
C ASP A 320 -24.73 3.61 4.80
N LEU A 321 -24.61 4.66 3.97
CA LEU A 321 -23.52 5.63 4.09
C LEU A 321 -23.47 6.30 5.48
N GLU A 322 -24.61 6.41 6.16
CA GLU A 322 -24.69 6.89 7.54
C GLU A 322 -23.84 6.06 8.51
N LYS A 323 -23.70 4.76 8.26
CA LYS A 323 -22.84 3.88 9.07
C LYS A 323 -21.38 4.23 8.88
N VAL A 324 -20.98 4.57 7.66
CA VAL A 324 -19.61 5.00 7.34
C VAL A 324 -19.26 6.25 8.15
N TYR A 325 -20.17 7.23 8.22
CA TYR A 325 -19.94 8.45 9.01
C TYR A 325 -19.82 8.16 10.50
N LYS A 326 -20.71 7.34 11.05
CA LYS A 326 -20.67 6.98 12.48
C LYS A 326 -19.37 6.26 12.86
N ILE A 327 -18.91 5.35 12.00
CA ILE A 327 -17.64 4.64 12.21
C ILE A 327 -16.47 5.62 12.11
N ARG A 328 -16.43 6.49 11.09
CA ARG A 328 -15.38 7.51 10.94
C ARG A 328 -15.31 8.42 12.16
N GLN A 329 -16.45 8.93 12.61
CA GLN A 329 -16.53 9.79 13.78
C GLN A 329 -16.01 9.08 15.02
N ALA A 330 -16.54 7.89 15.33
CA ALA A 330 -16.15 7.13 16.52
C ALA A 330 -14.66 6.80 16.55
N ILE A 331 -14.05 6.51 15.39
CA ILE A 331 -12.63 6.24 15.27
C ILE A 331 -11.80 7.53 15.39
N PHE A 332 -12.13 8.57 14.62
CA PHE A 332 -11.33 9.81 14.60
C PHE A 332 -11.38 10.59 15.91
N ASP A 333 -12.48 10.48 16.65
CA ASP A 333 -12.62 11.09 17.98
C ASP A 333 -11.91 10.27 19.08
N HIS A 334 -11.45 9.05 18.78
CA HIS A 334 -10.83 8.16 19.77
C HIS A 334 -9.35 8.53 20.01
N PRO A 335 -8.88 8.61 21.28
CA PRO A 335 -7.50 9.03 21.60
C PRO A 335 -6.38 8.15 21.03
N GLU A 336 -6.66 6.87 20.80
CA GLU A 336 -5.70 5.92 20.21
C GLU A 336 -5.64 6.01 18.67
N SER A 337 -6.49 6.83 18.03
CA SER A 337 -6.46 7.02 16.58
C SER A 337 -5.19 7.77 16.19
N SER A 338 -4.51 7.24 15.17
CA SER A 338 -3.42 7.98 14.53
C SER A 338 -3.98 8.86 13.41
N TYR A 339 -3.33 9.98 13.11
CA TYR A 339 -3.76 10.85 12.01
C TYR A 339 -3.84 10.05 10.71
N GLY A 340 -5.02 10.00 10.08
CA GLY A 340 -5.23 9.29 8.82
C GLY A 340 -5.41 7.76 8.92
N ARG A 341 -5.45 7.16 10.12
CA ARG A 341 -5.60 5.71 10.32
C ARG A 341 -6.55 5.36 11.48
N PRO A 342 -7.36 4.29 11.36
CA PRO A 342 -7.59 3.48 10.16
C PRO A 342 -8.35 4.23 9.05
N LYS A 343 -8.10 3.83 7.80
CA LYS A 343 -8.85 4.34 6.64
C LYS A 343 -10.23 3.70 6.62
N VAL A 344 -11.28 4.51 6.67
CA VAL A 344 -12.67 4.01 6.58
C VAL A 344 -13.23 4.32 5.19
N MET A 345 -13.71 3.27 4.50
CA MET A 345 -14.23 3.36 3.13
C MET A 345 -15.60 2.69 3.01
N ALA A 346 -16.43 3.20 2.10
CA ALA A 346 -17.64 2.51 1.66
C ALA A 346 -17.27 1.36 0.73
N GLN A 347 -17.94 0.21 0.85
CA GLN A 347 -17.80 -0.92 -0.07
C GLN A 347 -19.16 -1.29 -0.63
N HIS A 348 -19.29 -1.27 -1.96
CA HIS A 348 -20.55 -1.54 -2.64
C HIS A 348 -20.40 -2.67 -3.66
N VAL A 349 -21.34 -3.61 -3.66
CA VAL A 349 -21.38 -4.71 -4.65
C VAL A 349 -22.18 -4.24 -5.85
N ILE A 350 -21.54 -4.19 -7.03
CA ILE A 350 -22.19 -3.78 -8.27
C ILE A 350 -23.37 -4.72 -8.57
N GLY A 351 -24.46 -4.16 -9.09
CA GLY A 351 -25.68 -4.94 -9.39
C GLY A 351 -26.65 -5.10 -8.23
N THR A 352 -26.29 -4.67 -7.02
CA THR A 352 -27.19 -4.78 -5.84
C THR A 352 -28.15 -3.60 -5.66
N CYS A 353 -27.91 -2.47 -6.33
CA CYS A 353 -28.82 -1.32 -6.39
C CYS A 353 -29.10 -0.92 -7.84
N SER A 354 -29.96 0.09 -8.05
CA SER A 354 -30.20 0.65 -9.38
C SER A 354 -29.05 1.56 -9.84
N VAL A 355 -28.91 1.79 -11.15
CA VAL A 355 -27.92 2.75 -11.69
C VAL A 355 -28.14 4.16 -11.11
N VAL A 356 -29.39 4.59 -10.96
CA VAL A 356 -29.74 5.90 -10.38
C VAL A 356 -29.21 6.01 -8.96
N GLU A 357 -29.48 4.99 -8.13
CA GLU A 357 -29.02 4.95 -6.75
C GLU A 357 -27.48 4.90 -6.64
N LEU A 358 -26.80 4.18 -7.54
CA LEU A 358 -25.34 4.18 -7.61
C LEU A 358 -24.77 5.58 -7.88
N VAL A 359 -25.36 6.32 -8.83
CA VAL A 359 -24.91 7.68 -9.15
C VAL A 359 -25.12 8.61 -7.96
N GLU A 360 -26.28 8.55 -7.31
CA GLU A 360 -26.53 9.30 -6.07
C GLU A 360 -25.53 8.93 -4.94
N MET A 361 -25.12 7.66 -4.89
CA MET A 361 -24.14 7.17 -3.92
C MET A 361 -22.74 7.74 -4.20
N LEU A 362 -22.34 7.79 -5.46
CA LEU A 362 -21.09 8.41 -5.90
C LEU A 362 -21.06 9.90 -5.57
N ASP A 363 -22.14 10.62 -5.87
CA ASP A 363 -22.26 12.05 -5.56
C ASP A 363 -22.17 12.29 -4.05
N THR A 364 -22.89 11.50 -3.25
CA THR A 364 -22.85 11.60 -1.78
C THR A 364 -21.45 11.31 -1.22
N CYS A 365 -20.76 10.30 -1.78
CA CYS A 365 -19.39 9.97 -1.39
C CYS A 365 -18.42 11.09 -1.74
N SER A 366 -18.55 11.69 -2.93
CA SER A 366 -17.74 12.82 -3.38
C SER A 366 -17.94 14.05 -2.49
N ASP A 367 -19.20 14.40 -2.21
CA ASP A 367 -19.56 15.54 -1.37
C ASP A 367 -19.01 15.44 0.05
N LYS A 368 -18.96 14.22 0.59
CA LYS A 368 -18.55 13.95 1.97
C LYS A 368 -17.14 13.36 2.10
N HIS A 369 -16.36 13.35 1.01
CA HIS A 369 -14.99 12.83 0.96
C HIS A 369 -14.85 11.40 1.53
N VAL A 370 -15.79 10.53 1.17
CA VAL A 370 -15.77 9.10 1.51
C VAL A 370 -15.18 8.33 0.33
N PRO A 371 -14.05 7.62 0.52
CA PRO A 371 -13.57 6.68 -0.47
C PRO A 371 -14.58 5.54 -0.66
N ILE A 372 -14.73 5.08 -1.89
CA ILE A 372 -15.62 3.96 -2.23
C ILE A 372 -14.86 2.89 -3.03
N LEU A 373 -15.02 1.64 -2.59
CA LEU A 373 -14.54 0.44 -3.26
C LEU A 373 -15.73 -0.28 -3.90
N PHE A 374 -15.62 -0.58 -5.19
CA PHE A 374 -16.58 -1.43 -5.88
C PHE A 374 -16.14 -2.89 -5.87
N LEU A 375 -17.08 -3.77 -5.55
CA LEU A 375 -16.90 -5.22 -5.53
C LEU A 375 -17.72 -5.83 -6.67
N GLY A 376 -17.10 -6.75 -7.41
CA GLY A 376 -17.79 -7.50 -8.46
C GLY A 376 -18.89 -8.39 -7.87
N TYR A 377 -19.99 -8.57 -8.60
CA TYR A 377 -21.05 -9.47 -8.16
C TYR A 377 -20.57 -10.92 -8.27
N LYS A 378 -20.62 -11.69 -7.19
CA LYS A 378 -20.13 -13.07 -7.14
C LYS A 378 -21.30 -14.05 -7.24
N ASN A 379 -21.38 -14.79 -8.34
CA ASN A 379 -22.44 -15.78 -8.58
C ASN A 379 -22.18 -17.12 -7.85
N VAL A 380 -21.97 -17.04 -6.53
CA VAL A 380 -21.77 -18.19 -5.63
C VAL A 380 -22.57 -18.00 -4.35
N GLY A 381 -22.74 -19.06 -3.56
CA GLY A 381 -23.52 -18.98 -2.33
C GLY A 381 -24.95 -18.52 -2.60
N PHE A 382 -25.47 -17.58 -1.80
CA PHE A 382 -26.82 -17.03 -2.02
C PHE A 382 -26.91 -16.14 -3.27
N GLY A 383 -25.79 -15.63 -3.79
CA GLY A 383 -25.75 -14.85 -5.03
C GLY A 383 -26.29 -15.63 -6.25
N THR A 384 -26.22 -16.96 -6.22
CA THR A 384 -26.80 -17.82 -7.28
C THR A 384 -28.33 -17.72 -7.41
N GLN A 385 -29.01 -17.21 -6.38
CA GLN A 385 -30.47 -17.15 -6.30
C GLN A 385 -31.03 -15.78 -6.71
N VAL A 386 -30.16 -14.81 -7.00
CA VAL A 386 -30.53 -13.43 -7.28
C VAL A 386 -29.95 -13.02 -8.62
N VAL A 387 -30.79 -12.48 -9.50
CA VAL A 387 -30.34 -11.86 -10.74
C VAL A 387 -29.89 -10.43 -10.41
N PRO A 388 -28.62 -10.04 -10.61
CA PRO A 388 -28.17 -8.68 -10.37
C PRO A 388 -28.79 -7.71 -11.38
N ASN A 389 -28.89 -6.43 -10.99
CA ASN A 389 -29.24 -5.36 -11.92
C ASN A 389 -28.21 -5.27 -13.05
N ASP A 390 -28.64 -4.84 -14.23
CA ASP A 390 -27.76 -4.67 -15.39
C ASP A 390 -26.82 -3.47 -15.17
N PHE A 391 -25.52 -3.76 -15.20
CA PHE A 391 -24.43 -2.80 -15.10
C PHE A 391 -23.42 -3.00 -16.24
N SER A 392 -23.84 -3.53 -17.39
CA SER A 392 -22.99 -3.69 -18.58
C SER A 392 -22.24 -2.41 -18.96
N ASP A 393 -22.85 -1.23 -18.79
CA ASP A 393 -22.25 0.08 -19.04
C ASP A 393 -21.47 0.68 -17.84
N PHE A 394 -21.15 -0.10 -16.81
CA PHE A 394 -20.51 0.39 -15.58
C PHE A 394 -19.25 1.24 -15.81
N PRO A 395 -18.30 0.87 -16.69
CA PRO A 395 -17.15 1.74 -16.99
C PRO A 395 -17.54 3.12 -17.52
N ILE A 396 -18.57 3.19 -18.37
CA ILE A 396 -19.08 4.44 -18.95
C ILE A 396 -19.78 5.27 -17.86
N ILE A 397 -20.59 4.63 -17.02
CA ILE A 397 -21.26 5.26 -15.87
C ILE A 397 -20.22 5.92 -14.96
N LEU A 398 -19.15 5.19 -14.59
CA LEU A 398 -18.05 5.74 -13.78
C LEU A 398 -17.34 6.91 -14.48
N LYS A 399 -17.02 6.79 -15.78
CA LYS A 399 -16.37 7.87 -16.53
C LYS A 399 -17.20 9.15 -16.52
N LEU A 400 -18.52 9.03 -16.71
CA LEU A 400 -19.43 10.17 -16.68
C LEU A 400 -19.56 10.76 -15.27
N ALA A 401 -19.69 9.93 -14.24
CA ALA A 401 -19.75 10.38 -12.84
C ALA A 401 -18.47 11.14 -12.44
N LEU A 402 -17.29 10.62 -12.80
CA LEU A 402 -16.01 11.27 -12.54
C LEU A 402 -15.85 12.59 -13.28
N LYS A 403 -16.28 12.67 -14.55
CA LYS A 403 -16.23 13.90 -15.34
C LYS A 403 -17.15 15.00 -14.80
N ASN A 404 -18.29 14.60 -14.22
CA ASN A 404 -19.28 15.53 -13.68
C ASN A 404 -19.00 15.91 -12.22
N SER A 405 -18.16 15.16 -11.51
CA SER A 405 -17.77 15.47 -10.14
C SER A 405 -16.91 16.74 -10.10
N THR A 406 -17.35 17.72 -9.32
CA THR A 406 -16.58 18.95 -9.06
C THR A 406 -15.58 18.80 -7.90
N ARG A 407 -15.61 17.64 -7.22
CA ARG A 407 -14.79 17.33 -6.05
C ARG A 407 -14.00 16.05 -6.25
N TRP A 408 -12.94 15.92 -5.45
CA TRP A 408 -12.07 14.76 -5.50
C TRP A 408 -12.77 13.53 -4.91
N LEU A 409 -12.94 12.48 -5.73
CA LEU A 409 -13.48 11.19 -5.35
C LEU A 409 -12.37 10.13 -5.40
N SER A 410 -12.20 9.39 -4.31
CA SER A 410 -11.27 8.25 -4.24
C SER A 410 -12.03 6.97 -4.55
N LEU A 411 -11.64 6.31 -5.65
CA LEU A 411 -12.26 5.09 -6.16
C LEU A 411 -11.27 3.92 -6.12
N SER A 412 -11.79 2.73 -5.86
CA SER A 412 -11.06 1.48 -6.00
C SER A 412 -12.01 0.39 -6.49
N VAL A 413 -11.46 -0.68 -7.04
CA VAL A 413 -12.23 -1.85 -7.50
C VAL A 413 -11.53 -3.14 -7.05
N ASP A 414 -12.28 -4.22 -6.83
CA ASP A 414 -11.68 -5.54 -6.59
C ASP A 414 -11.33 -6.26 -7.91
N THR A 415 -10.60 -7.37 -7.76
CA THR A 415 -10.25 -8.31 -8.85
C THR A 415 -11.48 -8.76 -9.64
N ALA A 416 -12.60 -9.04 -8.97
CA ALA A 416 -13.83 -9.46 -9.63
C ALA A 416 -14.42 -8.37 -10.54
N VAL A 417 -14.34 -7.09 -10.17
CA VAL A 417 -14.71 -5.99 -11.09
C VAL A 417 -13.77 -5.96 -12.30
N LEU A 418 -12.45 -6.10 -12.10
CA LEU A 418 -11.50 -6.11 -13.22
C LEU A 418 -11.77 -7.26 -14.20
N ASP A 419 -12.13 -8.44 -13.68
CA ASP A 419 -12.48 -9.61 -14.49
C ASP A 419 -13.82 -9.42 -15.23
N GLN A 420 -14.80 -8.79 -14.58
CA GLN A 420 -16.14 -8.55 -15.15
C GLN A 420 -16.15 -7.39 -16.15
N TYR A 421 -15.25 -6.42 -16.01
CA TYR A 421 -15.16 -5.21 -16.83
C TYR A 421 -13.72 -4.98 -17.31
N PRO A 422 -13.19 -5.81 -18.24
CA PRO A 422 -11.78 -5.79 -18.63
C PRO A 422 -11.32 -4.45 -19.26
N ASP A 423 -12.24 -3.71 -19.87
CA ASP A 423 -11.94 -2.40 -20.46
C ASP A 423 -12.00 -1.23 -19.46
N ILE A 424 -12.33 -1.46 -18.18
CA ILE A 424 -12.55 -0.39 -17.20
C ILE A 424 -11.35 0.55 -17.06
N LEU A 425 -10.13 0.02 -16.99
CA LEU A 425 -8.91 0.82 -16.89
C LEU A 425 -8.68 1.66 -18.13
N LYS A 426 -8.94 1.11 -19.32
CA LYS A 426 -8.83 1.81 -20.60
C LYS A 426 -9.87 2.92 -20.71
N VAL A 427 -11.11 2.65 -20.34
CA VAL A 427 -12.20 3.64 -20.37
C VAL A 427 -11.92 4.80 -19.41
N LEU A 428 -11.40 4.49 -18.22
CA LEU A 428 -11.06 5.48 -17.19
C LEU A 428 -9.67 6.10 -17.37
N GLU A 429 -8.90 5.68 -18.39
CA GLU A 429 -7.54 6.17 -18.66
C GLU A 429 -6.59 5.97 -17.47
N VAL A 430 -6.76 4.85 -16.75
CA VAL A 430 -5.95 4.44 -15.59
C VAL A 430 -4.82 3.51 -16.05
N SER A 431 -3.60 3.77 -15.60
CA SER A 431 -2.45 2.93 -15.92
C SER A 431 -2.61 1.50 -15.36
N PRO A 432 -2.35 0.44 -16.16
CA PRO A 432 -2.50 -0.94 -15.71
C PRO A 432 -1.54 -1.34 -14.58
N VAL A 433 -0.45 -0.60 -14.35
CA VAL A 433 0.47 -0.83 -13.22
C VAL A 433 -0.19 -0.60 -11.85
N LEU A 434 -1.29 0.17 -11.82
CA LEU A 434 -2.07 0.42 -10.60
C LEU A 434 -3.06 -0.71 -10.29
N ALA A 435 -3.19 -1.68 -11.18
CA ALA A 435 -4.10 -2.80 -11.03
C ALA A 435 -3.36 -4.09 -10.66
N THR A 436 -4.01 -4.91 -9.86
CA THR A 436 -3.64 -6.32 -9.65
C THR A 436 -4.85 -7.15 -10.03
N ALA A 437 -4.70 -8.00 -11.05
CA ALA A 437 -5.75 -8.88 -11.55
C ALA A 437 -5.36 -10.34 -11.30
N GLU A 438 -6.37 -11.21 -11.37
CA GLU A 438 -6.30 -12.65 -11.10
C GLU A 438 -5.96 -13.01 -9.64
N GLU A 439 -6.85 -13.79 -9.04
CA GLU A 439 -6.69 -14.32 -7.68
C GLU A 439 -5.56 -15.35 -7.60
N GLY A 440 -4.96 -15.53 -6.42
CA GLY A 440 -3.88 -16.52 -6.23
C GLY A 440 -2.48 -16.04 -6.68
N LYS A 441 -2.36 -14.92 -7.39
CA LYS A 441 -1.05 -14.35 -7.77
C LYS A 441 -0.32 -13.69 -6.61
N PHE A 442 -1.04 -12.89 -5.82
CA PHE A 442 -0.49 -12.13 -4.69
C PHE A 442 -1.29 -12.32 -3.41
N SER A 443 -2.56 -12.72 -3.54
CA SER A 443 -3.50 -12.95 -2.45
C SER A 443 -3.96 -14.40 -2.43
N CYS A 444 -4.39 -14.87 -1.26
CA CYS A 444 -5.15 -16.10 -1.14
C CYS A 444 -6.26 -15.94 -0.09
N TYR A 445 -7.13 -16.95 -0.01
CA TYR A 445 -8.20 -17.01 0.96
C TYR A 445 -7.96 -18.15 1.96
N ILE A 446 -8.24 -17.89 3.24
CA ILE A 446 -8.25 -18.88 4.31
C ILE A 446 -9.59 -18.80 5.05
N ASP A 447 -10.32 -19.91 5.09
CA ASP A 447 -11.47 -20.10 5.96
C ASP A 447 -10.98 -20.73 7.28
N ALA A 448 -10.91 -19.94 8.34
CA ALA A 448 -10.48 -20.43 9.66
C ALA A 448 -11.55 -21.29 10.34
N VAL A 449 -12.80 -21.25 9.88
CA VAL A 449 -13.89 -22.07 10.43
C VAL A 449 -13.76 -23.51 9.94
N THR A 450 -13.47 -23.69 8.65
CA THR A 450 -13.29 -25.02 8.06
C THR A 450 -11.83 -25.48 7.99
N GLU A 451 -10.89 -24.59 8.35
CA GLU A 451 -9.45 -24.79 8.18
C GLU A 451 -9.10 -25.18 6.73
N GLN A 452 -9.57 -24.39 5.77
CA GLN A 452 -9.32 -24.57 4.35
C GLN A 452 -8.71 -23.33 3.71
N MET A 453 -8.07 -23.50 2.56
CA MET A 453 -7.39 -22.46 1.80
C MET A 453 -7.68 -22.60 0.30
N ALA A 454 -7.80 -21.47 -0.41
CA ALA A 454 -7.95 -21.41 -1.86
C ALA A 454 -7.30 -20.15 -2.45
N ALA A 455 -7.27 -20.04 -3.77
CA ALA A 455 -6.85 -18.82 -4.47
C ALA A 455 -7.77 -17.63 -4.16
N SER A 456 -9.08 -17.86 -4.04
CA SER A 456 -10.09 -16.82 -3.81
C SER A 456 -11.19 -17.27 -2.85
N SER A 457 -11.88 -16.29 -2.25
CA SER A 457 -13.00 -16.54 -1.34
C SER A 457 -14.30 -16.94 -2.03
N TYR A 458 -14.33 -16.92 -3.37
CA TYR A 458 -15.50 -17.21 -4.19
C TYR A 458 -15.26 -18.35 -5.20
N ALA A 459 -14.27 -19.20 -4.90
CA ALA A 459 -14.02 -20.46 -5.60
C ALA A 459 -14.20 -21.65 -4.62
N PRO A 460 -15.43 -21.92 -4.12
CA PRO A 460 -15.66 -22.93 -3.09
C PRO A 460 -15.22 -24.35 -3.50
N ASP A 461 -15.31 -24.66 -4.80
CA ASP A 461 -14.91 -25.97 -5.33
C ASP A 461 -13.38 -26.16 -5.39
N ALA A 462 -12.61 -25.09 -5.20
CA ALA A 462 -11.15 -25.11 -5.20
C ALA A 462 -10.53 -25.12 -3.79
N MET A 463 -11.35 -25.20 -2.73
CA MET A 463 -10.88 -25.19 -1.34
C MET A 463 -10.11 -26.47 -1.02
N GLN A 464 -8.88 -26.31 -0.53
CA GLN A 464 -8.03 -27.40 -0.06
C GLN A 464 -7.81 -27.32 1.46
N PRO A 465 -7.51 -28.43 2.16
CA PRO A 465 -7.18 -28.39 3.57
C PRO A 465 -6.02 -27.43 3.86
N LEU A 466 -6.18 -26.57 4.87
CA LEU A 466 -5.16 -25.61 5.27
C LEU A 466 -3.90 -26.34 5.76
N PRO A 467 -2.73 -26.12 5.15
CA PRO A 467 -1.53 -26.80 5.58
C PRO A 467 -1.06 -26.35 6.98
N ALA A 468 -0.48 -27.27 7.75
CA ALA A 468 -0.12 -27.03 9.15
C ALA A 468 1.07 -26.08 9.39
N SER A 469 1.88 -25.80 8.36
CA SER A 469 3.11 -25.01 8.48
C SER A 469 3.24 -23.95 7.39
N ALA A 470 3.98 -22.86 7.68
CA ALA A 470 4.34 -21.82 6.73
C ALA A 470 4.93 -22.38 5.42
N LYS A 471 5.90 -23.33 5.51
CA LYS A 471 6.53 -23.95 4.33
C LYS A 471 5.50 -24.65 3.43
N THR A 472 4.54 -25.35 4.03
CA THR A 472 3.50 -26.06 3.28
C THR A 472 2.40 -25.14 2.76
N ILE A 473 2.09 -24.05 3.48
CA ILE A 473 1.20 -22.97 2.99
C ILE A 473 1.81 -22.33 1.75
N LYS A 474 3.11 -21.99 1.79
CA LYS A 474 3.86 -21.45 0.65
C LYS A 474 3.81 -22.39 -0.56
N LYS A 475 3.97 -23.70 -0.34
CA LYS A 475 3.88 -24.70 -1.41
C LYS A 475 2.48 -24.77 -2.03
N LEU A 476 1.42 -24.73 -1.22
CA LEU A 476 0.05 -24.71 -1.72
C LEU A 476 -0.25 -23.44 -2.52
N PHE A 477 0.14 -22.28 -1.99
CA PHE A 477 -0.01 -20.99 -2.68
C PHE A 477 0.67 -20.95 -4.06
N ALA A 478 1.80 -21.63 -4.21
CA ALA A 478 2.50 -21.74 -5.50
C ALA A 478 1.74 -22.55 -6.56
N THR A 479 0.68 -23.31 -6.19
CA THR A 479 -0.14 -24.09 -7.13
C THR A 479 -1.36 -23.36 -7.67
N TYR A 480 -1.72 -22.24 -7.05
CA TYR A 480 -2.71 -21.30 -7.59
C TYR A 480 -2.12 -20.56 -8.78
#